data_AF-A0A3R6N579-F1
#
_entry.id   AF-A0A3R6N579-F1
#
_cell.length_a   1.000
_cell.length_b   1.000
_cell.length_c   1.000
_cell.angle_alpha   90.00
_cell.angle_beta   90.00
_cell.angle_gamma   90.00
#
_symmetry.space_group_name_H-M   'P 1'
#
loop_
_entity.id
_entity.type
_entity.pdbx_description
1 polymer ?
#
loop_
_entity_poly.entity_id
_entity_poly.type
_entity_poly.pdbx_seq_one_letter_code
_entity_poly.pdbx_strand_id
1 'polypeptide(L)'
;MTHEEFITAGAQADVLRILRICMDWSIRDAAATLGISASYISEVENGRKHPSGKILNTYSRHLGLPKGFIETWIAIQQKHGYTHQKLLLEVLSSLRKLQ
;
A
#
# COMPACT_ATOMS: atom_id res chain seq x y z
N MET A 1 15.23 14.22 -3.07
CA MET A 1 14.83 12.96 -2.42
C MET A 1 16.09 12.29 -1.91
N THR A 2 16.21 12.15 -0.59
CA THR A 2 17.35 11.49 0.05
C THR A 2 17.25 9.96 -0.13
N HIS A 3 18.33 9.23 0.13
CA HIS A 3 18.31 7.76 0.09
C HIS A 3 17.29 7.18 1.08
N GLU A 4 17.14 7.81 2.25
CA GLU A 4 16.19 7.42 3.30
C GLU A 4 14.74 7.66 2.87
N GLU A 5 14.47 8.80 2.22
CA GLU A 5 13.16 9.09 1.62
C GLU A 5 12.83 8.05 0.53
N PHE A 6 13.79 7.69 -0.34
CA PHE A 6 13.55 6.68 -1.38
C PHE A 6 13.22 5.29 -0.82
N ILE A 7 13.96 4.81 0.20
CA ILE A 7 13.65 3.54 0.89
C ILE A 7 12.24 3.59 1.49
N THR A 8 11.90 4.70 2.14
CA THR A 8 10.59 4.89 2.77
C THR A 8 9.47 4.91 1.72
N ALA A 9 9.68 5.58 0.58
CA ALA A 9 8.74 5.58 -0.54
C ALA A 9 8.52 4.17 -1.08
N GLY A 10 9.58 3.37 -1.20
CA GLY A 10 9.54 1.99 -1.68
C GLY A 10 8.66 1.11 -0.79
N ALA A 11 8.86 1.14 0.52
CA ALA A 11 8.06 0.36 1.46
C ALA A 11 6.57 0.74 1.42
N GLN A 12 6.28 2.04 1.34
CA GLN A 12 4.91 2.54 1.20
C GLN A 12 4.25 2.08 -0.10
N ALA A 13 4.98 2.17 -1.19
CA ALA A 13 4.54 1.79 -2.53
C ALA A 13 4.22 0.28 -2.62
N ASP A 14 5.09 -0.55 -2.06
CA ASP A 14 4.91 -2.01 -2.03
C ASP A 14 3.65 -2.40 -1.26
N VAL A 15 3.44 -1.84 -0.07
CA VAL A 15 2.27 -2.17 0.77
C VAL A 15 0.97 -1.74 0.09
N LEU A 16 0.89 -0.52 -0.45
CA LEU A 16 -0.32 -0.05 -1.13
C LEU A 16 -0.64 -0.88 -2.37
N ARG A 17 0.38 -1.26 -3.15
CA ARG A 17 0.22 -2.16 -4.30
C ARG A 17 -0.32 -3.53 -3.87
N ILE A 18 0.23 -4.12 -2.80
CA ILE A 18 -0.24 -5.41 -2.29
C ILE A 18 -1.68 -5.33 -1.83
N LEU A 19 -2.06 -4.30 -1.07
CA LEU A 19 -3.44 -4.11 -0.62
C LEU A 19 -4.42 -4.01 -1.79
N ARG A 20 -4.05 -3.29 -2.85
CA ARG A 20 -4.86 -3.23 -4.09
C ARG A 20 -5.02 -4.61 -4.73
N ILE A 21 -3.93 -5.37 -4.85
CA ILE A 21 -3.95 -6.72 -5.44
C ILE A 21 -4.76 -7.70 -4.59
N CYS A 22 -4.70 -7.60 -3.26
CA CYS A 22 -5.52 -8.42 -2.36
C CYS A 22 -7.02 -8.22 -2.55
N MET A 23 -7.45 -7.07 -3.08
CA MET A 23 -8.84 -6.80 -3.43
C MET A 23 -9.21 -7.19 -4.87
N ASP A 24 -8.27 -7.81 -5.60
CA ASP A 24 -8.41 -8.11 -7.03
C ASP A 24 -8.68 -6.86 -7.89
N TRP A 25 -8.15 -5.70 -7.48
CA TRP A 25 -8.32 -4.45 -8.21
C TRP A 25 -7.18 -4.20 -9.18
N SER A 26 -7.49 -3.90 -10.44
CA SER A 26 -6.54 -3.20 -11.32
C SER A 26 -6.30 -1.76 -10.82
N ILE A 27 -5.30 -1.07 -11.37
CA ILE A 27 -5.12 0.36 -11.09
C ILE A 27 -6.37 1.17 -11.47
N ARG A 28 -7.09 0.76 -12.52
CA ARG A 28 -8.32 1.43 -12.96
C ARG A 28 -9.47 1.20 -11.98
N ASP A 29 -9.61 -0.02 -11.46
CA ASP A 29 -10.65 -0.35 -10.47
C ASP A 29 -10.39 0.39 -9.15
N ALA A 30 -9.13 0.44 -8.71
CA ALA A 30 -8.73 1.21 -7.55
C ALA A 30 -8.95 2.71 -7.76
N ALA A 31 -8.65 3.25 -8.95
CA ALA A 31 -8.89 4.65 -9.25
C ALA A 31 -10.38 5.03 -9.11
N ALA A 32 -11.25 4.21 -9.70
CA ALA A 32 -12.70 4.40 -9.61
C ALA A 32 -13.21 4.24 -8.17
N THR A 33 -12.75 3.19 -7.48
CA THR A 33 -13.21 2.86 -6.12
C THR A 33 -12.75 3.88 -5.09
N LEU A 34 -11.50 4.34 -5.17
CA LEU A 34 -10.89 5.23 -4.20
C LEU A 34 -11.13 6.73 -4.50
N GLY A 35 -11.64 7.06 -5.70
CA GLY A 35 -11.76 8.46 -6.14
C GLY A 35 -10.40 9.15 -6.33
N ILE A 36 -9.39 8.39 -6.80
CA ILE A 36 -8.01 8.84 -7.00
C ILE A 36 -7.66 8.62 -8.48
N SER A 37 -6.86 9.50 -9.09
CA SER A 37 -6.48 9.28 -10.48
C SER A 37 -5.58 8.05 -10.65
N ALA A 38 -5.81 7.28 -11.71
CA ALA A 38 -4.99 6.11 -12.06
C ALA A 38 -3.49 6.47 -12.22
N SER A 39 -3.22 7.65 -12.78
CA SER A 39 -1.85 8.17 -12.88
C SER A 39 -1.22 8.37 -11.50
N TYR A 40 -1.94 8.97 -10.54
CA TYR A 40 -1.40 9.17 -9.20
C TYR A 40 -1.16 7.84 -8.47
N ILE A 41 -2.08 6.87 -8.59
CA ILE A 41 -1.88 5.51 -8.04
C ILE A 41 -0.62 4.87 -8.63
N SER A 42 -0.44 4.95 -9.95
CA SER A 42 0.75 4.43 -10.62
C SER A 42 2.04 5.12 -10.16
N GLU A 43 2.05 6.44 -10.02
CA GLU A 43 3.21 7.17 -9.50
C GLU A 43 3.55 6.75 -8.06
N VAL A 44 2.54 6.57 -7.22
CA VAL A 44 2.71 6.14 -5.82
C VAL A 44 3.24 4.71 -5.76
N GLU A 45 2.59 3.77 -6.43
CA GLU A 45 2.98 2.36 -6.37
C GLU A 45 4.35 2.10 -7.02
N ASN A 46 4.78 2.93 -7.96
CA ASN A 46 6.13 2.83 -8.53
C ASN A 46 7.20 3.57 -7.70
N GLY A 47 6.86 4.08 -6.52
CA GLY A 47 7.79 4.80 -5.64
C GLY A 47 8.22 6.17 -6.19
N ARG A 48 7.57 6.68 -7.25
CA ARG A 48 7.85 7.99 -7.85
C ARG A 48 7.23 9.14 -7.03
N LYS A 49 6.16 8.85 -6.29
CA LYS A 49 5.54 9.79 -5.35
C LYS A 49 5.29 9.15 -4.00
N HIS A 50 5.54 9.92 -2.95
CA HIS A 50 5.14 9.52 -1.61
C HIS A 50 3.61 9.58 -1.44
N PRO A 51 2.98 8.52 -0.92
CA PRO A 51 1.59 8.58 -0.53
C PRO A 51 1.40 9.57 0.62
N SER A 52 0.50 10.52 0.42
CA SER A 52 0.07 11.42 1.50
C SER A 52 -0.74 10.68 2.58
N GLY A 53 -0.86 11.27 3.77
CA GLY A 53 -1.77 10.73 4.79
C GLY A 53 -3.23 10.62 4.30
N LYS A 54 -3.64 11.46 3.33
CA LYS A 54 -4.97 11.41 2.70
C LYS A 54 -5.20 10.10 1.94
N ILE A 55 -4.25 9.64 1.13
CA ILE A 55 -4.42 8.37 0.40
C ILE A 55 -4.41 7.17 1.36
N LEU A 56 -3.60 7.19 2.43
CA LEU A 56 -3.66 6.13 3.46
C LEU A 56 -5.04 6.06 4.12
N ASN A 57 -5.64 7.22 4.45
CA ASN A 57 -7.00 7.30 4.98
C ASN A 57 -8.05 6.79 3.97
N THR A 58 -7.88 7.11 2.68
CA THR A 58 -8.77 6.61 1.62
C THR A 58 -8.69 5.09 1.53
N TYR A 59 -7.49 4.50 1.49
CA TYR A 59 -7.31 3.05 1.49
C TYR A 59 -7.95 2.42 2.74
N SER A 60 -7.64 2.94 3.92
CA SER A 60 -8.22 2.48 5.20
C SER A 60 -9.75 2.43 5.14
N ARG A 61 -10.40 3.52 4.69
CA ARG A 61 -11.86 3.61 4.60
C ARG A 61 -12.45 2.61 3.62
N HIS A 62 -11.92 2.52 2.40
CA HIS A 62 -12.50 1.70 1.34
C HIS A 62 -12.21 0.21 1.50
N LEU A 63 -11.12 -0.15 2.18
CA LEU A 63 -10.76 -1.53 2.47
C LEU A 63 -11.38 -2.05 3.78
N GLY A 64 -11.99 -1.17 4.58
CA GLY A 64 -12.46 -1.53 5.92
C GLY A 64 -11.32 -1.89 6.88
N LEU A 65 -10.10 -1.39 6.62
CA LEU A 65 -8.91 -1.70 7.41
C LEU A 65 -8.57 -0.53 8.33
N PRO A 66 -8.13 -0.79 9.58
CA PRO A 66 -7.59 0.26 10.43
C PRO A 66 -6.39 0.95 9.74
N LYS A 67 -6.31 2.28 9.78
CA LYS A 67 -5.15 3.02 9.25
C LYS A 67 -3.84 2.51 9.86
N GLY A 68 -3.85 2.21 11.16
CA GLY A 68 -2.71 1.64 11.88
C GLY A 68 -2.26 0.27 11.35
N PHE A 69 -3.14 -0.52 10.74
CA PHE A 69 -2.75 -1.76 10.07
C PHE A 69 -1.86 -1.47 8.87
N ILE A 70 -2.25 -0.51 8.03
CA ILE A 70 -1.48 -0.10 6.84
C ILE A 70 -0.12 0.47 7.28
N GLU A 71 -0.12 1.36 8.28
CA GLU A 71 1.11 1.94 8.83
C GLU A 71 2.05 0.89 9.44
N THR A 72 1.48 -0.10 10.14
CA THR A 72 2.24 -1.23 10.69
C THR A 72 2.91 -2.02 9.57
N TRP A 73 2.20 -2.33 8.49
CA TRP A 73 2.79 -3.05 7.36
C TRP A 73 3.84 -2.25 6.60
N ILE A 74 3.68 -0.93 6.51
CA ILE A 74 4.71 -0.04 5.95
C ILE A 74 5.99 -0.14 6.79
N ALA A 75 5.87 -0.04 8.12
CA ALA A 75 7.02 -0.15 9.03
C ALA A 75 7.68 -1.54 8.96
N ILE A 76 6.88 -2.61 8.88
CA ILE A 76 7.38 -3.98 8.70
C ILE A 76 8.13 -4.09 7.38
N GLN A 77 7.57 -3.60 6.27
CA GLN A 77 8.21 -3.67 4.96
C GLN A 77 9.49 -2.83 4.93
N GLN A 78 9.50 -1.65 5.54
CA GLN A 78 10.69 -0.82 5.66
C GLN A 78 11.82 -1.53 6.44
N LYS A 79 11.47 -2.25 7.51
CA LYS A 79 12.43 -2.98 8.33
C LYS A 79 12.97 -4.24 7.65
N HIS A 80 12.10 -5.00 6.99
CA HIS A 80 12.43 -6.34 6.50
C HIS A 80 12.75 -6.40 5.01
N GLY A 81 12.28 -5.45 4.21
CA GLY A 81 12.48 -5.43 2.77
C GLY A 81 12.00 -6.71 2.08
N TYR A 82 10.78 -7.18 2.41
CA TYR A 82 10.27 -8.43 1.83
C TYR A 82 10.15 -8.32 0.32
N THR A 83 10.40 -9.45 -0.37
CA THR A 83 10.04 -9.58 -1.78
C THR A 83 8.53 -9.47 -1.95
N HIS A 84 8.07 -9.14 -3.16
CA HIS A 84 6.66 -9.03 -3.48
C HIS A 84 5.85 -10.26 -3.03
N GLN A 85 6.31 -11.47 -3.37
CA GLN A 85 5.64 -12.72 -3.03
C GLN A 85 5.58 -12.94 -1.52
N LYS A 86 6.67 -12.63 -0.80
CA LYS A 86 6.71 -12.77 0.66
C LYS A 86 5.80 -11.75 1.33
N LEU A 87 5.83 -10.49 0.90
CA LEU A 87 4.96 -9.45 1.44
C LEU A 87 3.49 -9.78 1.22
N LEU A 88 3.12 -10.25 0.02
CA LEU A 88 1.76 -10.70 -0.30
C LEU A 88 1.28 -11.78 0.68
N LEU A 89 2.08 -12.84 0.87
CA LEU A 89 1.73 -13.96 1.75
C LEU A 89 1.55 -13.51 3.20
N GLU A 90 2.43 -12.63 3.68
CA GLU A 90 2.39 -12.12 5.05
C GLU A 90 1.20 -11.19 5.29
N VAL A 91 0.90 -10.29 4.34
CA VAL A 91 -0.28 -9.40 4.41
C VAL A 91 -1.57 -10.23 4.40
N LEU A 92 -1.73 -11.17 3.46
CA LEU A 92 -2.91 -12.04 3.40
C LEU A 92 -3.08 -12.87 4.69
N SER A 93 -1.97 -13.38 5.23
CA SER A 93 -1.99 -14.16 6.49
C SER A 93 -2.48 -13.33 7.68
N SER A 94 -2.19 -12.03 7.71
CA SER A 94 -2.69 -11.14 8.76
C SER A 94 -4.09 -10.62 8.49
N LEU A 95 -4.48 -10.38 7.24
CA LEU A 95 -5.86 -10.02 6.89
C LEU A 95 -6.84 -11.13 7.32
N ARG A 96 -6.47 -12.40 7.12
CA ARG A 96 -7.26 -13.55 7.59
C ARG A 96 -7.50 -13.55 9.11
N LYS A 97 -6.59 -12.97 9.91
CA LYS A 97 -6.72 -12.91 11.37
C LYS A 97 -7.64 -11.79 11.85
N LEU A 98 -8.03 -10.88 10.96
CA LEU A 98 -8.94 -9.77 11.26
C LEU A 98 -10.42 -10.13 11.02
N GLN A 99 -10.69 -11.26 10.36
CA GLN A 99 -12.02 -11.81 10.08
C GLN A 99 -12.36 -12.90 11.09
#